data_AF-A0A832GJS5-F1
#
_entry.id   AF-A0A832GJS5-F1
#
_cell.length_a   1.000
_cell.length_b   1.000
_cell.length_c   1.000
_cell.angle_alpha   90.00
_cell.angle_beta   90.00
_cell.angle_gamma   90.00
#
_symmetry.space_group_name_H-M   'P 1'
#
loop_
_entity.id
_entity.type
_entity.pdbx_description
1 polymer ?
#
loop_
_entity_poly.entity_id
_entity_poly.type
_entity_poly.pdbx_seq_one_letter_code
_entity_poly.pdbx_strand_id
1 'polypeptide(L)'
;MRLDKPTHLTLEATMRRKAAFLAGISATLACALAQVQMTPYLEQEPNDSLSAPQVIDASVNRARGFVVWDAMLLPVGERDCYRFQVAQAGTYSIRVDTNLDTTLRLYDASGALIAENDNDGNSDTRLNRLASGVTVNLEAGTYIAEVAYYFNLGRARYALRVFPGTVAPDQDPTEPNDTPERSIYLGRLSGGEIITQEYRFLSYGGGDIDV
;
A
#
# COMPACT_ATOMS: atom_id res chain seq x y z
N MET A 1 0.12 81.91 13.23
CA MET A 1 1.56 81.68 13.46
C MET A 1 1.78 81.58 14.97
N ARG A 2 2.23 80.41 15.45
CA ARG A 2 2.64 80.08 16.84
C ARG A 2 1.55 80.15 17.92
N LEU A 3 1.53 79.31 18.96
CA LEU A 3 2.06 77.96 19.24
C LEU A 3 1.49 77.66 20.63
N ASP A 4 0.56 76.72 20.78
CA ASP A 4 0.09 76.27 22.10
C ASP A 4 0.94 75.06 22.55
N LYS A 5 1.47 75.13 23.78
CA LYS A 5 1.89 73.96 24.57
C LYS A 5 0.64 73.36 25.25
N PRO A 6 0.57 72.05 25.51
CA PRO A 6 1.00 71.50 26.83
C PRO A 6 1.64 70.08 26.73
N THR A 7 2.72 69.77 27.46
CA THR A 7 2.83 69.17 28.81
C THR A 7 2.60 67.64 28.91
N HIS A 8 3.55 66.99 29.62
CA HIS A 8 3.48 65.76 30.44
C HIS A 8 3.99 64.40 29.91
N LEU A 9 5.11 63.98 30.54
CA LEU A 9 5.41 62.72 31.25
C LEU A 9 5.45 61.39 30.48
N THR A 10 6.56 60.65 30.64
CA THR A 10 6.67 59.27 31.18
C THR A 10 8.15 58.82 31.12
N LEU A 11 8.82 58.59 32.27
CA LEU A 11 9.03 57.32 33.00
C LEU A 11 9.95 56.31 32.27
N GLU A 12 11.25 56.39 32.56
CA GLU A 12 12.24 55.33 32.25
C GLU A 12 12.40 54.40 33.45
N ALA A 13 12.17 53.10 33.23
CA ALA A 13 12.24 52.06 34.26
C ALA A 13 13.57 51.27 34.18
N THR A 14 14.16 51.09 35.35
CA THR A 14 15.45 50.47 35.66
C THR A 14 15.53 48.94 35.42
N MET A 15 16.71 48.49 34.99
CA MET A 15 17.21 47.12 34.78
C MET A 15 16.88 46.07 35.87
N ARG A 16 16.59 44.83 35.45
CA ARG A 16 16.77 43.59 36.23
C ARG A 16 17.60 42.55 35.46
N ARG A 17 18.53 41.91 36.18
CA ARG A 17 19.55 40.97 35.70
C ARG A 17 19.04 39.53 35.53
N LYS A 18 19.57 38.87 34.49
CA LYS A 18 20.00 37.45 34.36
C LYS A 18 18.99 36.31 34.61
N ALA A 19 18.64 35.61 33.54
CA ALA A 19 18.77 34.15 33.43
C ALA A 19 18.74 33.76 31.94
N ALA A 20 19.87 33.31 31.41
CA ALA A 20 19.95 32.68 30.10
C ALA A 20 19.61 31.20 30.28
N PHE A 21 18.46 30.75 29.76
CA PHE A 21 18.20 29.33 29.57
C PHE A 21 18.55 28.97 28.12
N LEU A 22 19.71 28.33 27.98
CA LEU A 22 20.12 27.64 26.77
C LEU A 22 19.36 26.30 26.75
N ALA A 23 18.17 26.26 26.18
CA ALA A 23 17.51 24.98 25.88
C ALA A 23 17.97 24.55 24.48
N GLY A 24 18.85 23.56 24.43
CA GLY A 24 19.39 22.99 23.20
C GLY A 24 18.27 22.55 22.28
N ILE A 25 18.33 23.00 21.03
CA ILE A 25 17.56 22.40 19.95
C ILE A 25 18.22 21.03 19.70
N SER A 26 17.71 20.00 20.39
CA SER A 26 17.89 18.63 19.93
C SER A 26 17.11 18.50 18.63
N ALA A 27 17.77 18.80 17.52
CA ALA A 27 17.26 18.46 16.20
C ALA A 27 17.37 16.94 16.07
N THR A 28 16.38 16.21 16.57
CA THR A 28 16.15 14.84 16.13
C THR A 28 15.79 14.95 14.66
N LEU A 29 16.76 14.71 13.78
CA LEU A 29 16.51 14.54 12.36
C LEU A 29 15.73 13.22 12.22
N ALA A 30 14.41 13.29 12.32
CA ALA A 30 13.55 12.20 11.92
C ALA A 30 13.68 12.07 10.39
N CYS A 31 14.52 11.15 9.94
CA CYS A 31 14.46 10.66 8.57
C CYS A 31 13.12 9.94 8.41
N ALA A 32 12.07 10.65 8.01
CA ALA A 32 10.86 10.02 7.53
C ALA A 32 11.25 9.25 6.26
N LEU A 33 11.34 7.92 6.35
CA LEU A 33 11.45 7.08 5.16
C LEU A 33 10.16 7.29 4.36
N ALA A 34 10.29 7.58 3.06
CA ALA A 34 9.13 7.68 2.19
C ALA A 34 8.47 6.30 2.10
N GLN A 35 7.20 6.20 2.53
CA GLN A 35 6.40 4.98 2.41
C GLN A 35 6.17 4.67 0.92
N VAL A 36 6.16 3.38 0.57
CA VAL A 36 5.77 2.94 -0.78
C VAL A 36 4.29 3.25 -0.98
N GLN A 37 3.98 4.02 -2.01
CA GLN A 37 2.60 4.32 -2.39
C GLN A 37 2.00 3.14 -3.15
N MET A 38 0.96 2.51 -2.61
CA MET A 38 0.22 1.44 -3.27
C MET A 38 -1.03 2.00 -3.96
N THR A 39 -1.06 1.93 -5.29
CA THR A 39 -2.22 2.40 -6.08
C THR A 39 -3.27 1.28 -6.21
N PRO A 40 -4.53 1.50 -5.80
CA PRO A 40 -5.57 0.47 -5.90
C PRO A 40 -6.19 0.42 -7.31
N TYR A 41 -6.47 -0.80 -7.76
CA TYR A 41 -7.19 -1.12 -8.99
C TYR A 41 -8.33 -2.09 -8.67
N LEU A 42 -9.38 -2.03 -9.49
CA LEU A 42 -10.38 -3.10 -9.56
C LEU A 42 -10.02 -4.01 -10.74
N GLU A 43 -10.27 -5.29 -10.57
CA GLU A 43 -10.21 -6.26 -11.66
C GLU A 43 -11.17 -5.88 -12.80
N GLN A 44 -10.75 -6.14 -14.04
CA GLN A 44 -11.54 -5.91 -15.25
C GLN A 44 -11.42 -7.12 -16.18
N GLU A 45 -12.57 -7.75 -16.43
CA GLU A 45 -12.69 -8.83 -17.40
C GLU A 45 -13.02 -8.35 -18.83
N PRO A 46 -12.58 -9.06 -19.88
CA PRO A 46 -11.76 -10.27 -19.83
C PRO A 46 -10.27 -9.96 -19.64
N ASN A 47 -9.58 -10.73 -18.81
CA ASN A 47 -8.13 -10.68 -18.64
C ASN A 47 -7.47 -12.08 -18.66
N ASP A 48 -8.16 -13.06 -19.23
CA ASP A 48 -7.94 -14.51 -19.09
C ASP A 48 -6.65 -15.05 -19.77
N SER A 49 -5.82 -14.18 -20.36
CA SER A 49 -4.69 -14.60 -21.20
C SER A 49 -3.55 -13.60 -21.28
N LEU A 50 -2.33 -14.12 -21.53
CA LEU A 50 -1.13 -13.30 -21.76
C LEU A 50 -1.25 -12.36 -22.97
N SER A 51 -2.12 -12.67 -23.93
CA SER A 51 -2.38 -11.83 -25.10
C SER A 51 -3.37 -10.68 -24.85
N ALA A 52 -4.19 -10.80 -23.81
CA ALA A 52 -5.18 -9.80 -23.43
C ALA A 52 -5.19 -9.56 -21.91
N PRO A 53 -4.05 -9.20 -21.29
CA PRO A 53 -4.00 -8.96 -19.86
C PRO A 53 -4.68 -7.62 -19.51
N GLN A 54 -5.23 -7.52 -18.31
CA GLN A 54 -5.59 -6.22 -17.73
C GLN A 54 -4.34 -5.35 -17.61
N VAL A 55 -4.43 -4.12 -18.11
CA VAL A 55 -3.31 -3.18 -18.09
C VAL A 55 -3.34 -2.36 -16.81
N ILE A 56 -2.23 -2.39 -16.08
CA ILE A 56 -2.02 -1.52 -14.93
C ILE A 56 -1.24 -0.29 -15.40
N ASP A 57 -1.90 0.86 -15.44
CA ASP A 57 -1.36 2.09 -16.01
C ASP A 57 -0.22 2.70 -15.18
N ALA A 58 -0.17 2.43 -13.87
CA ALA A 58 0.88 2.94 -13.00
C ALA A 58 2.11 2.02 -13.03
N SER A 59 3.26 2.57 -13.39
CA SER A 59 4.53 1.86 -13.29
C SER A 59 4.95 1.67 -11.83
N VAL A 60 5.48 0.48 -11.53
CA VAL A 60 6.08 0.11 -10.26
C VAL A 60 7.53 0.60 -10.23
N ASN A 61 7.97 1.12 -9.08
CA ASN A 61 9.35 1.56 -8.85
C ASN A 61 9.68 1.49 -7.35
N ARG A 62 10.84 2.03 -6.94
CA ARG A 62 11.30 2.01 -5.53
C ARG A 62 10.36 2.68 -4.51
N ALA A 63 9.43 3.52 -4.95
CA ALA A 63 8.48 4.24 -4.09
C ALA A 63 7.02 3.99 -4.46
N ARG A 64 6.73 3.18 -5.49
CA ARG A 64 5.37 2.93 -5.98
C ARG A 64 5.14 1.47 -6.27
N GLY A 65 3.99 0.97 -5.82
CA GLY A 65 3.43 -0.32 -6.18
C GLY A 65 1.95 -0.19 -6.50
N PHE A 66 1.30 -1.33 -6.70
CA PHE A 66 -0.14 -1.39 -6.91
C PHE A 66 -0.75 -2.60 -6.23
N VAL A 67 -2.06 -2.53 -6.06
CA VAL A 67 -2.87 -3.63 -5.58
C VAL A 67 -4.14 -3.72 -6.42
N VAL A 68 -4.46 -4.91 -6.91
CA VAL A 68 -5.76 -5.22 -7.52
C VAL A 68 -6.62 -5.86 -6.43
N TRP A 69 -7.74 -5.22 -6.10
CA TRP A 69 -8.64 -5.64 -5.03
C TRP A 69 -9.90 -6.30 -5.56
N ASP A 70 -10.49 -7.15 -4.72
CA ASP A 70 -11.72 -7.90 -4.99
C ASP A 70 -11.69 -8.67 -6.32
N ALA A 71 -10.49 -9.12 -6.70
CA ALA A 71 -10.25 -9.91 -7.89
C ALA A 71 -10.80 -11.33 -7.69
N MET A 72 -11.24 -11.97 -8.76
CA MET A 72 -12.04 -13.17 -8.68
C MET A 72 -11.84 -14.10 -9.87
N LEU A 73 -11.16 -15.22 -9.61
CA LEU A 73 -11.07 -16.35 -10.52
C LEU A 73 -12.44 -17.05 -10.62
N LEU A 74 -13.22 -16.73 -11.65
CA LEU A 74 -14.48 -17.32 -12.09
C LEU A 74 -14.71 -17.06 -13.61
N PRO A 75 -14.81 -18.12 -14.45
CA PRO A 75 -15.27 -19.46 -14.10
C PRO A 75 -14.16 -20.41 -13.63
N VAL A 76 -14.53 -21.66 -13.32
CA VAL A 76 -13.54 -22.73 -13.11
C VAL A 76 -12.66 -22.83 -14.37
N GLY A 77 -11.35 -22.74 -14.20
CA GLY A 77 -10.36 -22.72 -15.28
C GLY A 77 -9.70 -21.37 -15.50
N GLU A 78 -10.23 -20.31 -14.89
CA GLU A 78 -9.78 -18.95 -15.16
C GLU A 78 -8.35 -18.69 -14.70
N ARG A 79 -7.73 -17.74 -15.40
CA ARG A 79 -6.37 -17.26 -15.18
C ARG A 79 -6.33 -15.77 -15.41
N ASP A 80 -6.09 -15.00 -14.36
CA ASP A 80 -6.13 -13.56 -14.49
C ASP A 80 -4.74 -13.04 -14.82
N CYS A 81 -4.61 -12.36 -15.94
CA CYS A 81 -3.34 -11.83 -16.41
C CYS A 81 -3.28 -10.31 -16.27
N TYR A 82 -2.26 -9.81 -15.58
CA TYR A 82 -2.04 -8.39 -15.31
C TYR A 82 -0.72 -7.93 -15.90
N ARG A 83 -0.76 -6.94 -16.79
CA ARG A 83 0.43 -6.32 -17.39
C ARG A 83 0.79 -5.03 -16.68
N PHE A 84 2.03 -4.93 -16.24
CA PHE A 84 2.55 -3.74 -15.57
C PHE A 84 3.97 -3.41 -16.05
N GLN A 85 4.41 -2.20 -15.73
CA GLN A 85 5.75 -1.72 -16.06
C GLN A 85 6.58 -1.55 -14.78
N VAL A 86 7.82 -2.02 -14.82
CA VAL A 86 8.85 -1.69 -13.84
C VAL A 86 9.67 -0.54 -14.42
N ALA A 87 9.65 0.62 -13.76
CA ALA A 87 10.34 1.82 -14.26
C ALA A 87 11.84 1.84 -13.93
N GLN A 88 12.28 1.03 -12.97
CA GLN A 88 13.67 0.99 -12.51
C GLN A 88 14.06 -0.41 -12.06
N ALA A 89 15.28 -0.83 -12.40
CA ALA A 89 15.81 -2.09 -11.93
C ALA A 89 15.86 -2.19 -10.39
N GLY A 90 15.52 -3.36 -9.87
CA GLY A 90 15.50 -3.63 -8.43
C GLY A 90 14.83 -4.95 -8.06
N THR A 91 14.80 -5.23 -6.75
CA THR A 91 14.03 -6.35 -6.20
C THR A 91 12.56 -5.95 -6.08
N TYR A 92 11.67 -6.80 -6.55
CA TYR A 92 10.22 -6.61 -6.45
C TYR A 92 9.56 -7.88 -5.92
N SER A 93 8.49 -7.69 -5.16
CA SER A 93 7.59 -8.75 -4.73
C SER A 93 6.28 -8.65 -5.50
N ILE A 94 5.80 -9.79 -5.99
CA ILE A 94 4.45 -9.99 -6.53
C ILE A 94 3.79 -11.02 -5.62
N ARG A 95 2.70 -10.67 -4.95
CA ARG A 95 2.07 -11.51 -3.92
C ARG A 95 0.58 -11.61 -4.13
N VAL A 96 0.03 -12.80 -3.91
CA VAL A 96 -1.39 -13.05 -3.89
C VAL A 96 -1.84 -13.14 -2.43
N ASP A 97 -2.87 -12.38 -2.07
CA ASP A 97 -3.53 -12.49 -0.77
C ASP A 97 -4.87 -13.17 -0.94
N THR A 98 -5.02 -14.32 -0.30
CA THR A 98 -6.23 -15.13 -0.32
C THR A 98 -6.14 -16.14 0.84
N ASN A 99 -7.19 -16.92 1.05
CA ASN A 99 -7.16 -18.09 1.93
C ASN A 99 -7.16 -19.41 1.14
N LEU A 100 -6.94 -19.32 -0.17
CA LEU A 100 -6.96 -20.44 -1.11
C LEU A 100 -5.55 -20.71 -1.67
N ASP A 101 -5.42 -21.91 -2.24
CA ASP A 101 -4.19 -22.37 -2.88
C ASP A 101 -4.09 -21.81 -4.32
N THR A 102 -3.14 -20.92 -4.56
CA THR A 102 -3.02 -20.23 -5.87
C THR A 102 -1.67 -20.51 -6.51
N THR A 103 -1.60 -20.39 -7.82
CA THR A 103 -0.33 -20.30 -8.56
C THR A 103 -0.13 -18.89 -9.06
N LEU A 104 1.12 -18.42 -9.00
CA LEU A 104 1.55 -17.17 -9.61
C LEU A 104 2.66 -17.47 -10.61
N ARG A 105 2.52 -16.94 -11.84
CA ARG A 105 3.57 -16.95 -12.86
C ARG A 105 3.89 -15.53 -13.29
N LEU A 106 5.18 -15.25 -13.46
CA LEU A 106 5.66 -13.96 -13.96
C LEU A 106 6.34 -14.17 -15.31
N TYR A 107 5.93 -13.41 -16.31
CA TYR A 107 6.47 -13.44 -17.66
C TYR A 107 7.10 -12.09 -18.03
N ASP A 108 8.09 -12.13 -18.93
CA ASP A 108 8.61 -10.94 -19.59
C ASP A 108 7.70 -10.47 -20.73
N ALA A 109 8.08 -9.36 -21.38
CA ALA A 109 7.34 -8.77 -22.49
C ALA A 109 7.22 -9.68 -23.73
N SER A 110 8.07 -10.71 -23.87
CA SER A 110 8.00 -11.70 -24.95
C SER A 110 7.11 -12.90 -24.61
N GLY A 111 6.63 -12.98 -23.37
CA GLY A 111 5.88 -14.13 -22.84
C GLY A 111 6.76 -15.25 -22.30
N ALA A 112 8.06 -15.00 -22.11
CA ALA A 112 8.95 -15.99 -21.50
C ALA A 112 8.77 -16.00 -19.97
N LEU A 113 8.66 -17.20 -19.39
CA LEU A 113 8.51 -17.37 -17.94
C LEU A 113 9.80 -16.98 -17.22
N ILE A 114 9.69 -16.09 -16.24
CA ILE A 114 10.79 -15.61 -15.40
C ILE A 114 10.81 -16.34 -14.06
N ALA A 115 9.63 -16.46 -13.44
CA ALA A 115 9.47 -17.05 -12.11
C ALA A 115 8.06 -17.60 -11.96
N GLU A 116 7.92 -18.64 -11.14
CA GLU A 116 6.63 -19.16 -10.72
C GLU A 116 6.71 -19.67 -9.28
N ASN A 117 5.58 -19.66 -8.58
CA ASN A 117 5.44 -20.20 -7.24
C ASN A 117 3.96 -20.49 -6.92
N ASP A 118 3.70 -21.50 -6.09
CA ASP A 118 2.36 -21.92 -5.67
C ASP A 118 2.16 -21.91 -4.14
N ASN A 119 3.19 -21.57 -3.35
CA ASN A 119 3.09 -21.56 -1.89
C ASN A 119 4.02 -20.53 -1.23
N ASP A 120 3.83 -20.25 0.06
CA ASP A 120 4.71 -19.41 0.89
C ASP A 120 5.03 -18.01 0.28
N GLY A 121 4.14 -17.50 -0.58
CA GLY A 121 4.32 -16.26 -1.32
C GLY A 121 4.25 -14.99 -0.47
N ASN A 122 3.64 -15.11 0.71
CA ASN A 122 3.45 -14.04 1.67
C ASN A 122 4.07 -14.43 3.01
N SER A 123 5.37 -14.16 3.16
CA SER A 123 6.13 -14.41 4.39
C SER A 123 5.64 -13.63 5.61
N ASP A 124 4.84 -12.59 5.38
CA ASP A 124 4.47 -11.62 6.42
C ASP A 124 3.30 -12.14 7.26
N THR A 125 2.58 -13.16 6.77
CA THR A 125 1.53 -13.85 7.53
C THR A 125 1.73 -15.37 7.54
N ARG A 126 1.67 -15.97 8.74
CA ARG A 126 1.80 -17.42 8.90
C ARG A 126 0.57 -18.21 8.43
N LEU A 127 -0.56 -17.52 8.22
CA LEU A 127 -1.85 -18.14 7.91
C LEU A 127 -2.09 -18.30 6.40
N ASN A 128 -1.26 -17.68 5.56
CA ASN A 128 -1.43 -17.68 4.11
C ASN A 128 -0.35 -18.50 3.36
N ARG A 129 -0.01 -19.69 3.88
CA ARG A 129 1.08 -20.52 3.32
C ARG A 129 0.80 -21.13 1.95
N LEU A 130 -0.47 -21.19 1.55
CA LEU A 130 -0.86 -21.74 0.25
C LEU A 130 -1.06 -20.65 -0.81
N ALA A 131 -1.00 -19.37 -0.45
CA ALA A 131 -0.99 -18.36 -1.49
C ALA A 131 0.39 -18.24 -2.12
N SER A 132 0.35 -18.05 -3.43
CA SER A 132 1.51 -17.83 -4.26
C SER A 132 2.08 -16.42 -4.14
N GLY A 133 3.36 -16.30 -4.47
CA GLY A 133 4.07 -15.04 -4.48
C GLY A 133 5.52 -15.25 -4.89
N VAL A 134 6.10 -14.29 -5.60
CA VAL A 134 7.50 -14.33 -6.03
C VAL A 134 8.21 -13.05 -5.60
N THR A 135 9.46 -13.19 -5.18
CA THR A 135 10.37 -12.04 -4.97
C THR A 135 11.56 -12.21 -5.90
N VAL A 136 11.75 -11.25 -6.80
CA VAL A 136 12.68 -11.39 -7.93
C VAL A 136 13.34 -10.05 -8.26
N ASN A 137 14.57 -10.10 -8.78
CA ASN A 137 15.23 -8.94 -9.34
C ASN A 137 14.75 -8.73 -10.78
N LEU A 138 14.14 -7.58 -11.04
CA LEU A 138 13.64 -7.20 -12.35
C LEU A 138 14.42 -6.01 -12.89
N GLU A 139 14.71 -6.03 -14.18
CA GLU A 139 15.16 -4.86 -14.92
C GLU A 139 13.98 -3.95 -15.25
N ALA A 140 14.27 -2.70 -15.65
CA ALA A 140 13.23 -1.83 -16.17
C ALA A 140 12.62 -2.45 -17.44
N GLY A 141 11.29 -2.57 -17.49
CA GLY A 141 10.61 -3.30 -18.56
C GLY A 141 9.15 -3.58 -18.26
N THR A 142 8.52 -4.29 -19.20
CA THR A 142 7.12 -4.72 -19.11
C THR A 142 7.08 -6.18 -18.68
N TYR A 143 6.18 -6.48 -17.75
CA TYR A 143 5.98 -7.82 -17.22
C TYR A 143 4.49 -8.16 -17.16
N ILE A 144 4.20 -9.46 -17.15
CA ILE A 144 2.84 -9.98 -16.98
C ILE A 144 2.83 -10.92 -15.78
N ALA A 145 1.96 -10.67 -14.81
CA ALA A 145 1.67 -11.60 -13.73
C ALA A 145 0.38 -12.37 -14.07
N GLU A 146 0.43 -13.69 -14.01
CA GLU A 146 -0.71 -14.58 -14.15
C GLU A 146 -1.03 -15.20 -12.80
N VAL A 147 -2.26 -15.04 -12.33
CA VAL A 147 -2.79 -15.68 -11.12
C VAL A 147 -3.78 -16.76 -11.54
N ALA A 148 -3.72 -17.93 -10.90
CA ALA A 148 -4.68 -19.00 -11.13
C ALA A 148 -4.96 -19.79 -9.85
N TYR A 149 -6.07 -20.50 -9.82
CA TYR A 149 -6.39 -21.40 -8.70
C TYR A 149 -5.70 -22.75 -8.90
N TYR A 150 -4.86 -23.19 -7.95
CA TYR A 150 -4.02 -24.39 -8.11
C TYR A 150 -4.83 -25.65 -8.44
N PHE A 151 -5.88 -25.91 -7.64
CA PHE A 151 -6.72 -27.09 -7.84
C PHE A 151 -7.71 -26.93 -8.99
N ASN A 152 -8.00 -25.69 -9.37
CA ASN A 152 -8.94 -25.38 -10.43
C ASN A 152 -10.33 -26.04 -10.23
N LEU A 153 -10.85 -26.00 -9.01
CA LEU A 153 -12.11 -26.67 -8.62
C LEU A 153 -13.27 -25.72 -8.34
N GLY A 154 -13.05 -24.41 -8.39
CA GLY A 154 -14.04 -23.45 -7.94
C GLY A 154 -13.59 -22.02 -8.08
N ARG A 155 -14.38 -21.14 -7.48
CA ARG A 155 -14.15 -19.70 -7.44
C ARG A 155 -13.12 -19.34 -6.38
N ALA A 156 -12.22 -18.42 -6.70
CA ALA A 156 -11.27 -17.88 -5.73
C ALA A 156 -11.29 -16.35 -5.74
N ARG A 157 -11.54 -15.74 -4.58
CA ARG A 157 -11.33 -14.29 -4.39
C ARG A 157 -9.92 -14.04 -3.89
N TYR A 158 -9.30 -12.99 -4.38
CA TYR A 158 -7.95 -12.62 -3.99
C TYR A 158 -7.67 -11.12 -4.16
N ALA A 159 -6.52 -10.69 -3.65
CA ALA A 159 -5.88 -9.45 -4.04
C ALA A 159 -4.49 -9.74 -4.62
N LEU A 160 -4.12 -9.05 -5.69
CA LEU A 160 -2.76 -9.10 -6.25
C LEU A 160 -2.02 -7.84 -5.82
N ARG A 161 -0.90 -7.98 -5.12
CA ARG A 161 -0.01 -6.85 -4.76
C ARG A 161 1.31 -6.95 -5.51
N VAL A 162 1.77 -5.82 -6.03
CA VAL A 162 3.11 -5.68 -6.63
C VAL A 162 3.80 -4.47 -6.04
N PHE A 163 4.97 -4.67 -5.45
CA PHE A 163 5.70 -3.62 -4.73
C PHE A 163 7.22 -3.84 -4.71
N PRO A 164 8.03 -2.78 -4.53
CA PRO A 164 9.48 -2.90 -4.39
C PRO A 164 9.89 -3.57 -3.07
N GLY A 165 10.99 -4.31 -3.10
CA GLY A 165 11.60 -4.94 -1.94
C GLY A 165 10.97 -6.30 -1.59
N THR A 166 11.24 -6.73 -0.36
CA THR A 166 10.89 -8.06 0.18
C THR A 166 9.86 -8.00 1.30
N VAL A 167 9.43 -6.81 1.70
CA VAL A 167 8.51 -6.59 2.83
C VAL A 167 7.36 -5.77 2.29
N ALA A 168 6.13 -6.23 2.55
CA ALA A 168 4.96 -5.50 2.09
C ALA A 168 4.85 -4.14 2.80
N PRO A 169 4.43 -3.08 2.09
CA PRO A 169 4.24 -1.76 2.69
C PRO A 169 2.92 -1.67 3.46
N ASP A 170 2.67 -2.63 4.35
CA ASP A 170 1.43 -2.81 5.12
C ASP A 170 1.36 -1.88 6.34
N GLN A 171 1.98 -0.71 6.26
CA GLN A 171 1.85 0.30 7.30
C GLN A 171 0.40 0.82 7.27
N ASP A 172 -0.31 0.62 8.38
CA ASP A 172 -1.58 1.27 8.62
C ASP A 172 -1.34 2.73 9.06
N PRO A 173 -1.67 3.73 8.21
CA PRO A 173 -1.49 5.13 8.55
C PRO A 173 -2.48 5.61 9.61
N THR A 174 -3.48 4.79 9.94
CA THR A 174 -4.53 5.10 10.89
C THR A 174 -4.19 4.69 12.33
N GLU A 175 -3.09 3.95 12.51
CA GLU A 175 -2.59 3.55 13.83
C GLU A 175 -1.84 4.67 14.57
N PRO A 176 -1.88 4.69 15.92
CA PRO A 176 -2.64 3.78 16.77
C PRO A 176 -4.11 4.19 16.90
N ASN A 177 -5.03 3.26 16.63
CA ASN A 177 -6.47 3.44 16.80
C ASN A 177 -7.06 2.59 17.95
N ASP A 178 -6.20 2.02 18.80
CA ASP A 178 -6.48 1.10 19.92
C ASP A 178 -7.38 1.64 21.07
N THR A 179 -7.85 2.89 21.02
CA THR A 179 -8.71 3.46 22.08
C THR A 179 -10.00 4.03 21.50
N PRO A 180 -11.11 4.07 22.26
CA PRO A 180 -12.36 4.67 21.78
C PRO A 180 -12.18 6.11 21.25
N GLU A 181 -11.28 6.90 21.87
CA GLU A 181 -10.97 8.28 21.48
C GLU A 181 -10.15 8.39 20.20
N ARG A 182 -9.46 7.32 19.81
CA ARG A 182 -8.67 7.22 18.58
C ARG A 182 -9.32 6.34 17.51
N SER A 183 -10.47 5.75 17.83
CA SER A 183 -11.24 4.93 16.91
C SER A 183 -11.61 5.72 15.65
N ILE A 184 -11.57 5.03 14.51
CA ILE A 184 -11.87 5.62 13.22
C ILE A 184 -13.34 5.39 12.93
N TYR A 185 -14.06 6.48 12.69
CA TYR A 185 -15.44 6.39 12.29
C TYR A 185 -15.55 5.90 10.84
N LEU A 186 -15.96 4.64 10.66
CA LEU A 186 -16.11 3.98 9.35
C LEU A 186 -17.36 4.44 8.55
N GLY A 187 -18.06 5.48 9.01
CA GLY A 187 -19.28 5.98 8.38
C GLY A 187 -20.57 5.29 8.86
N ARG A 188 -21.67 5.52 8.13
CA ARG A 188 -22.95 4.82 8.36
C ARG A 188 -23.05 3.64 7.39
N LEU A 189 -23.25 2.44 7.93
CA LEU A 189 -23.62 1.27 7.13
C LEU A 189 -25.06 1.43 6.65
N SER A 190 -25.26 1.49 5.34
CA SER A 190 -26.57 1.50 4.70
C SER A 190 -26.67 0.27 3.80
N GLY A 191 -27.37 -0.78 4.26
CA GLY A 191 -27.68 -1.92 3.40
C GLY A 191 -26.49 -2.82 3.03
N GLY A 192 -25.44 -2.87 3.87
CA GLY A 192 -24.30 -3.76 3.67
C GLY A 192 -23.12 -3.16 2.88
N GLU A 193 -23.22 -1.90 2.46
CA GLU A 193 -22.14 -1.19 1.77
C GLU A 193 -21.54 -0.11 2.68
N ILE A 194 -20.21 -0.11 2.85
CA ILE A 194 -19.48 0.97 3.53
C ILE A 194 -19.33 2.11 2.53
N ILE A 195 -20.04 3.22 2.77
CA ILE A 195 -19.90 4.43 1.97
C ILE A 195 -18.70 5.23 2.51
N THR A 196 -17.48 4.84 2.16
CA THR A 196 -16.34 5.77 2.23
C THR A 196 -15.46 5.62 0.98
N GLN A 197 -15.14 6.73 0.32
CA GLN A 197 -14.14 6.75 -0.75
C GLN A 197 -12.70 6.69 -0.20
N GLU A 198 -12.52 7.00 1.09
CA GLU A 198 -11.21 7.11 1.75
C GLU A 198 -10.73 5.80 2.40
N TYR A 199 -11.64 4.94 2.89
CA TYR A 199 -11.29 3.70 3.60
C TYR A 199 -11.78 2.48 2.81
N ARG A 200 -11.28 2.34 1.57
CA ARG A 200 -11.45 1.12 0.78
C ARG A 200 -10.68 -0.01 1.49
N PHE A 201 -11.33 -0.61 2.48
CA PHE A 201 -11.05 -1.86 3.19
C PHE A 201 -9.58 -2.30 3.20
N LEU A 202 -8.86 -1.94 4.27
CA LEU A 202 -7.59 -2.55 4.67
C LEU A 202 -7.88 -3.97 5.20
N SER A 203 -8.12 -4.97 4.35
CA SER A 203 -8.16 -6.35 4.85
C SER A 203 -6.78 -6.98 4.78
N TYR A 204 -6.26 -7.31 5.95
CA TYR A 204 -5.46 -8.52 6.12
C TYR A 204 -6.19 -9.43 7.09
N GLY A 205 -6.48 -10.65 6.64
CA GLY A 205 -6.96 -11.70 7.53
C GLY A 205 -5.85 -12.10 8.51
N GLY A 206 -6.15 -11.93 9.80
CA GLY A 206 -5.48 -12.59 10.91
C GLY A 206 -4.62 -11.67 11.76
N GLY A 207 -5.25 -10.81 12.56
CA GLY A 207 -4.52 -10.01 13.56
C GLY A 207 -5.41 -9.31 14.56
N ASP A 208 -6.36 -8.49 14.08
CA ASP A 208 -7.31 -7.82 14.96
C ASP A 208 -8.73 -8.31 14.68
N ILE A 209 -9.33 -8.86 15.72
CA ILE A 209 -10.77 -8.76 15.96
C ILE A 209 -10.81 -8.29 17.40
N ASP A 210 -10.72 -6.98 17.59
CA ASP A 210 -11.20 -6.38 18.82
C ASP A 210 -12.65 -5.93 18.56
N VAL A 211 -13.57 -6.59 19.26
CA VAL A 211 -15.02 -6.28 19.30
C VAL A 211 -15.28 -5.11 20.24
#